data_AF-A0A1H6G7S9-F1
#
_entry.id   AF-A0A1H6G7S9-F1
#
_cell.length_a   1.000
_cell.length_b   1.000
_cell.length_c   1.000
_cell.angle_alpha   90.00
_cell.angle_beta   90.00
_cell.angle_gamma   90.00
#
_symmetry.space_group_name_H-M   'P 1'
#
loop_
_entity.id
_entity.type
_entity.pdbx_description
1 polymer ?
#
loop_
_entity_poly.entity_id
_entity_poly.type
_entity_poly.pdbx_seq_one_letter_code
_entity_poly.pdbx_strand_id
1 'polypeptide(L)'
;MTDFPIDWRAVVDEAIRRRKEEGFTQRQLALIAGVSVPTVNSFEQGETGLQFERVILILEALGLFLRPSAPDSLGAFVHKARRRWEELASSLPENHPARQPFGHSEYAYAIQGIRTPGLRVLRKALADLSSHSGLAPFWIPPRREAHIEPETDIMEYWAAEGNANQHILDAANSDFWQLDGEGQVYLQRGYQEDGRGNLEPGTIFDLTSPIRRTAEFLLFAAGTARLFGGDSKAGIHLTARYTGLEGRTLLSWTQPLLRIALEQHHRARTSRVDLDIVTDVGAVESDLVSLTETFLVPLYERFDGYRLPTDLVAAQIRELPNR
;
A
#
# COMPACT_ATOMS: atom_id res chain seq x y z
N MET A 1 11.92 -14.95 9.98
CA MET A 1 13.38 -15.22 9.99
C MET A 1 13.88 -14.97 8.59
N THR A 2 14.64 -13.89 8.36
CA THR A 2 15.18 -13.58 7.02
C THR A 2 16.31 -14.55 6.72
N ASP A 3 16.20 -15.26 5.60
CA ASP A 3 17.30 -16.02 5.02
C ASP A 3 18.48 -15.07 4.79
N PHE A 4 19.44 -15.16 5.71
CA PHE A 4 20.77 -14.61 5.60
C PHE A 4 21.66 -15.78 5.20
N PRO A 5 22.38 -15.72 4.07
CA PRO A 5 23.02 -14.53 3.51
C PRO A 5 22.40 -13.96 2.20
N ILE A 6 22.75 -12.71 1.87
CA ILE A 6 22.48 -12.10 0.55
C ILE A 6 23.23 -12.91 -0.52
N ASP A 7 22.50 -13.50 -1.47
CA ASP A 7 23.08 -14.08 -2.67
C ASP A 7 23.47 -12.97 -3.65
N TRP A 8 24.72 -12.53 -3.56
CA TRP A 8 25.26 -11.48 -4.43
C TRP A 8 25.14 -11.85 -5.91
N ARG A 9 25.29 -13.14 -6.26
CA ARG A 9 25.23 -13.54 -7.67
C ARG A 9 23.82 -13.43 -8.20
N ALA A 10 22.82 -13.84 -7.42
CA ALA A 10 21.41 -13.66 -7.78
C ALA A 10 21.05 -12.17 -7.98
N VAL A 11 21.58 -11.27 -7.14
CA VAL A 11 21.36 -9.82 -7.29
C VAL A 11 21.94 -9.30 -8.61
N VAL A 12 23.17 -9.71 -8.96
CA VAL A 12 23.81 -9.31 -10.23
C VAL A 12 23.07 -9.87 -11.44
N ASP A 13 22.67 -11.14 -11.38
CA ASP A 13 21.94 -11.78 -12.48
C ASP A 13 20.59 -11.10 -12.74
N GLU A 14 19.86 -10.74 -11.68
CA GLU A 14 18.61 -9.98 -11.78
C GLU A 14 18.83 -8.56 -12.35
N ALA A 15 19.90 -7.87 -11.96
CA ALA A 15 20.26 -6.57 -12.51
C ALA A 15 20.59 -6.64 -14.01
N ILE A 16 21.34 -7.67 -14.43
CA ILE A 16 21.64 -7.90 -15.85
C ILE A 16 20.36 -8.19 -16.63
N ARG A 17 19.45 -8.99 -16.07
CA ARG A 17 18.16 -9.31 -16.69
C ARG A 17 17.35 -8.03 -16.94
N ARG A 18 17.14 -7.20 -15.91
CA ARG A 18 16.38 -5.95 -16.04
C ARG A 18 17.00 -4.97 -17.02
N ARG A 19 18.33 -4.78 -16.97
CA ARG A 19 19.00 -3.89 -17.93
C ARG A 19 18.73 -4.32 -19.38
N LYS A 20 18.77 -5.63 -19.64
CA LYS A 20 18.54 -6.19 -20.98
C LYS A 20 17.08 -6.06 -21.42
N GLU A 21 16.13 -6.24 -20.51
CA GLU A 21 14.70 -6.06 -20.78
C GLU A 21 14.36 -4.61 -21.14
N GLU A 22 15.00 -3.65 -20.47
CA GLU A 22 14.90 -2.22 -20.78
C GLU A 22 15.70 -1.81 -22.04
N GLY A 23 16.42 -2.74 -22.68
CA GLY A 23 17.22 -2.47 -23.87
C GLY A 23 18.45 -1.59 -23.64
N PHE A 24 18.88 -1.39 -22.40
CA PHE A 24 20.02 -0.52 -22.08
C PHE A 24 21.35 -1.23 -22.33
N THR A 25 22.28 -0.55 -22.99
CA THR A 25 23.70 -0.92 -22.99
C THR A 25 24.34 -0.62 -21.64
N GLN A 26 25.48 -1.25 -21.32
CA GLN A 26 26.25 -0.90 -20.10
C GLN A 26 26.62 0.59 -20.05
N ARG A 27 26.89 1.21 -21.22
CA ARG A 27 27.18 2.65 -21.32
C ARG A 27 25.96 3.51 -20.98
N GLN A 28 24.76 3.12 -21.43
CA GLN A 28 23.52 3.81 -21.08
C GLN A 28 23.19 3.65 -19.60
N LEU A 29 23.32 2.45 -19.03
CA LEU A 29 23.13 2.24 -17.60
C LEU A 29 24.11 3.07 -16.77
N ALA A 30 25.39 3.12 -17.16
CA ALA A 30 26.39 3.95 -16.49
C ALA A 30 26.01 5.43 -16.46
N LEU A 31 25.49 5.94 -17.59
CA LEU A 31 25.00 7.31 -17.71
C LEU A 31 23.79 7.56 -16.79
N ILE A 32 22.81 6.66 -16.78
CA ILE A 32 21.60 6.78 -15.96
C ILE A 32 21.94 6.73 -14.47
N ALA A 33 22.80 5.79 -14.07
CA ALA A 33 23.22 5.60 -12.68
C ALA A 33 24.24 6.64 -12.18
N GLY A 34 24.77 7.51 -13.06
CA GLY A 34 25.80 8.49 -12.68
C GLY A 34 27.12 7.84 -12.23
N VAL A 35 27.50 6.72 -12.85
CA VAL A 35 28.74 5.97 -12.57
C VAL A 35 29.57 5.76 -13.85
N SER A 36 30.79 5.25 -13.71
CA SER A 36 31.63 4.96 -14.88
C SER A 36 31.24 3.64 -15.56
N VAL A 37 31.45 3.53 -16.87
CA VAL A 37 31.22 2.26 -17.61
C VAL A 37 32.04 1.09 -17.03
N PRO A 38 33.32 1.26 -16.65
CA PRO A 38 34.06 0.23 -15.92
C PRO A 38 33.37 -0.22 -14.63
N THR A 39 32.78 0.70 -13.87
CA THR A 39 32.03 0.38 -12.64
C THR A 39 30.83 -0.53 -12.93
N VAL A 40 30.06 -0.25 -13.98
CA VAL A 40 28.96 -1.13 -14.41
C VAL A 40 29.48 -2.49 -14.84
N ASN A 41 30.58 -2.55 -15.61
CA ASN A 41 31.15 -3.82 -16.03
C ASN A 41 31.62 -4.66 -14.83
N SER A 42 32.39 -4.08 -13.90
CA SER A 42 32.83 -4.77 -12.68
C SER A 42 31.66 -5.26 -11.82
N PHE A 43 30.57 -4.48 -11.74
CA PHE A 43 29.34 -4.91 -11.08
C PHE A 43 28.72 -6.13 -11.80
N GLU A 44 28.57 -6.09 -13.13
CA GLU A 44 28.02 -7.20 -13.93
C GLU A 44 28.92 -8.45 -13.94
N GLN A 45 30.23 -8.31 -13.70
CA GLN A 45 31.11 -9.46 -13.47
C GLN A 45 30.91 -10.10 -12.09
N GLY A 46 30.19 -9.45 -11.18
CA GLY A 46 29.98 -9.92 -9.81
C GLY A 46 31.11 -9.56 -8.86
N GLU A 47 31.91 -8.54 -9.17
CA GLU A 47 32.96 -8.08 -8.27
C GLU A 47 32.36 -7.50 -6.96
N THR A 48 32.88 -7.92 -5.82
CA THR A 48 32.42 -7.48 -4.49
C THR A 48 33.24 -6.32 -3.91
N GLY A 49 34.36 -5.95 -4.55
CA GLY A 49 35.25 -4.86 -4.11
C GLY A 49 34.77 -3.45 -4.46
N LEU A 50 33.56 -3.31 -5.02
CA LEU A 50 32.99 -2.03 -5.40
C LEU A 50 32.58 -1.22 -4.18
N GLN A 51 32.72 0.11 -4.27
CA GLN A 51 32.14 1.00 -3.27
C GLN A 51 30.62 0.77 -3.19
N PHE A 52 30.11 0.56 -1.99
CA PHE A 52 28.71 0.23 -1.76
C PHE A 52 27.74 1.28 -2.34
N GLU A 53 28.09 2.56 -2.26
CA GLU A 53 27.33 3.66 -2.87
C GLU A 53 27.16 3.48 -4.40
N ARG A 54 28.19 2.99 -5.10
CA ARG A 54 28.13 2.75 -6.55
C ARG A 54 27.24 1.57 -6.90
N VAL A 55 27.24 0.54 -6.06
CA VAL A 55 26.31 -0.59 -6.17
C VAL A 55 24.88 -0.11 -6.02
N ILE A 56 24.60 0.71 -5.00
CA ILE A 56 23.28 1.32 -4.78
C ILE A 56 22.82 2.10 -6.01
N LEU A 57 23.65 2.98 -6.57
CA LEU A 57 23.28 3.79 -7.74
C LEU A 57 22.91 2.94 -8.96
N ILE A 58 23.64 1.85 -9.19
CA ILE A 58 23.35 0.92 -10.29
C ILE A 58 22.02 0.19 -10.06
N LEU A 59 21.80 -0.32 -8.85
CA LEU A 59 20.56 -1.01 -8.51
C LEU A 59 19.36 -0.06 -8.51
N GLU A 60 19.52 1.18 -8.05
CA GLU A 60 18.49 2.23 -8.07
C GLU A 60 18.08 2.58 -9.50
N ALA A 61 19.05 2.74 -10.41
CA ALA A 61 18.79 2.97 -11.84
C ALA A 61 18.02 1.83 -12.53
N LEU A 62 18.04 0.63 -11.96
CA LEU A 62 17.32 -0.56 -12.45
C LEU A 62 16.06 -0.88 -11.62
N GLY A 63 15.68 0.01 -10.68
CA GLY A 63 14.55 -0.20 -9.78
C GLY A 63 14.70 -1.41 -8.85
N LEU A 64 15.94 -1.84 -8.59
CA LEU A 64 16.31 -2.95 -7.71
C LEU A 64 16.73 -2.49 -6.32
N PHE A 65 16.92 -1.18 -6.13
CA PHE A 65 17.18 -0.59 -4.84
C PHE A 65 16.34 0.66 -4.67
N LEU A 66 15.53 0.68 -3.62
CA LEU A 66 14.86 1.88 -3.17
C LEU A 66 15.75 2.50 -2.11
N ARG A 67 16.17 3.76 -2.29
CA ARG A 67 16.87 4.47 -1.21
C ARG A 67 16.00 4.42 0.03
N PRO A 68 16.61 4.32 1.22
CA PRO A 68 15.93 4.74 2.44
C PRO A 68 15.47 6.16 2.15
N SER A 69 14.18 6.31 1.96
CA SER A 69 13.54 7.60 1.88
C SER A 69 13.93 8.39 3.15
N ALA A 70 13.95 9.72 3.11
CA ALA A 70 14.36 10.55 4.26
C ALA A 70 13.72 10.02 5.57
N PRO A 71 14.35 10.15 6.75
CA PRO A 71 13.82 9.58 7.98
C PRO A 71 12.33 9.85 8.25
N ASP A 72 11.83 10.96 7.70
CA ASP A 72 10.46 11.50 7.83
C ASP A 72 9.62 11.27 6.55
N SER A 73 10.04 10.37 5.67
CA SER A 73 9.33 10.05 4.44
C SER A 73 8.27 8.96 4.66
N LEU A 74 7.28 8.94 3.76
CA LEU A 74 6.25 7.90 3.74
C LEU A 74 6.84 6.48 3.69
N GLY A 75 7.92 6.26 2.92
CA GLY A 75 8.58 4.96 2.84
C GLY A 75 9.19 4.49 4.17
N ALA A 76 9.82 5.39 4.93
CA ALA A 76 10.38 5.09 6.24
C ALA A 76 9.28 4.83 7.27
N PHE A 77 8.20 5.61 7.24
CA PHE A 77 7.01 5.41 8.08
C PHE A 77 6.35 4.05 7.82
N VAL A 78 6.08 3.72 6.55
CA VAL A 78 5.53 2.42 6.15
C VAL A 78 6.42 1.26 6.60
N HIS A 79 7.75 1.40 6.49
CA HIS A 79 8.67 0.37 6.96
C HIS A 79 8.56 0.15 8.47
N LYS A 80 8.54 1.23 9.27
CA LYS A 80 8.36 1.16 10.73
C LYS A 80 7.01 0.54 11.09
N ALA A 81 5.92 0.93 10.42
CA ALA A 81 4.59 0.40 10.65
C ALA A 81 4.50 -1.11 10.40
N ARG A 82 5.08 -1.60 9.29
CA ARG A 82 5.16 -3.04 8.99
C ARG A 82 5.93 -3.80 10.06
N ARG A 83 7.10 -3.29 10.46
CA ARG A 83 7.92 -3.89 11.52
C ARG A 83 7.17 -4.01 12.84
N ARG A 84 6.46 -2.95 13.20
CA ARG A 84 5.63 -2.90 14.41
C ARG A 84 4.48 -3.91 14.35
N TRP A 85 3.80 -4.02 13.21
CA TRP A 85 2.79 -5.05 12.99
C TRP A 85 3.38 -6.47 13.11
N GLU A 86 4.53 -6.75 12.48
CA GLU A 86 5.20 -8.05 12.55
C GLU A 86 5.54 -8.43 14.00
N GLU A 87 6.03 -7.48 14.80
CA GLU A 87 6.32 -7.67 16.22
C GLU A 87 5.05 -8.02 17.00
N LEU A 88 3.96 -7.28 16.82
CA LEU A 88 2.66 -7.56 17.46
C LEU A 88 2.11 -8.92 17.04
N ALA A 89 2.08 -9.21 15.74
CA ALA A 89 1.54 -10.44 15.17
C ALA A 89 2.36 -11.68 15.56
N SER A 90 3.67 -11.53 15.80
CA SER A 90 4.55 -12.64 16.20
C SER A 90 4.18 -13.26 17.55
N SER A 91 3.50 -12.50 18.41
CA SER A 91 3.02 -12.97 19.72
C SER A 91 1.74 -13.83 19.62
N LEU A 92 1.09 -13.85 18.46
CA LEU A 92 -0.18 -14.54 18.23
C LEU A 92 0.03 -16.00 17.76
N PRO A 93 -0.90 -16.91 18.06
CA PRO A 93 -0.90 -18.28 17.51
C PRO A 93 -0.80 -18.29 15.98
N GLU A 94 -0.17 -19.32 15.41
CA GLU A 94 0.08 -19.42 13.95
C GLU A 94 -1.15 -19.23 13.07
N ASN A 95 -2.28 -19.83 13.48
CA ASN A 95 -3.54 -19.76 12.76
C ASN A 95 -4.44 -18.59 13.20
N HIS A 96 -3.91 -17.64 13.97
CA HIS A 96 -4.70 -16.52 14.45
C HIS A 96 -5.06 -15.58 13.29
N PRO A 97 -6.34 -15.20 13.09
CA PRO A 97 -6.78 -14.46 11.91
C PRO A 97 -6.10 -13.09 11.76
N ALA A 98 -5.70 -12.44 12.87
CA ALA A 98 -4.95 -11.19 12.80
C ALA A 98 -3.52 -11.31 12.26
N ARG A 99 -2.99 -12.53 12.12
CA ARG A 99 -1.76 -12.77 11.35
C ARG A 99 -1.98 -12.69 9.84
N GLN A 100 -3.24 -12.61 9.39
CA GLN A 100 -3.65 -12.47 7.99
C GLN A 100 -2.96 -13.52 7.09
N PRO A 101 -3.05 -14.83 7.42
CA PRO A 101 -2.20 -15.88 6.84
C PRO A 101 -2.39 -16.08 5.33
N PHE A 102 -3.52 -15.64 4.77
CA PHE A 102 -3.84 -15.78 3.35
C PHE A 102 -3.46 -14.54 2.53
N GLY A 103 -3.00 -13.46 3.16
CA GLY A 103 -2.67 -12.21 2.51
C GLY A 103 -3.48 -11.04 3.05
N HIS A 104 -3.07 -9.85 2.64
CA HIS A 104 -3.62 -8.60 3.11
C HIS A 104 -3.37 -7.46 2.13
N SER A 105 -4.14 -6.39 2.33
CA SER A 105 -3.89 -5.09 1.71
C SER A 105 -3.26 -4.13 2.70
N GLU A 106 -2.37 -3.29 2.20
CA GLU A 106 -1.78 -2.18 2.91
C GLU A 106 -2.07 -0.91 2.11
N TYR A 107 -2.40 0.17 2.80
CA TYR A 107 -2.60 1.50 2.23
C TYR A 107 -1.85 2.50 3.10
N ALA A 108 -1.15 3.43 2.48
CA ALA A 108 -0.50 4.50 3.21
C ALA A 108 -0.47 5.78 2.38
N TYR A 109 -0.62 6.93 3.03
CA TYR A 109 -0.47 8.22 2.37
C TYR A 109 0.30 9.22 3.22
N ALA A 110 0.88 10.20 2.53
CA ALA A 110 1.43 11.42 3.11
C ALA A 110 0.91 12.65 2.37
N ILE A 111 0.77 13.76 3.08
CA ILE A 111 0.39 15.05 2.51
C ILE A 111 1.63 15.93 2.42
N GLN A 112 1.86 16.53 1.26
CA GLN A 112 3.06 17.28 0.94
C GLN A 112 2.75 18.77 0.75
N GLY A 113 3.73 19.62 1.10
CA GLY A 113 3.65 21.05 0.84
C GLY A 113 2.77 21.84 1.81
N ILE A 114 2.35 21.23 2.93
CA ILE A 114 1.56 21.90 3.97
C ILE A 114 2.15 21.65 5.36
N ARG A 115 1.92 22.59 6.27
CA ARG A 115 2.32 22.46 7.67
C ARG A 115 1.24 21.71 8.44
N THR A 116 1.59 20.60 9.07
CA THR A 116 0.63 19.84 9.88
C THR A 116 0.44 20.47 11.26
N PRO A 117 -0.78 20.37 11.84
CA PRO A 117 -1.09 20.95 13.14
C PRO A 117 -0.72 20.04 14.33
N GLY A 118 -0.03 18.91 14.09
CA GLY A 118 0.35 17.91 15.10
C GLY A 118 -0.76 16.91 15.46
N LEU A 119 -0.38 15.78 16.08
CA LEU A 119 -1.24 14.60 16.25
C LEU A 119 -2.55 14.89 16.98
N ARG A 120 -2.54 15.78 18.00
CA ARG A 120 -3.74 16.10 18.78
C ARG A 120 -4.83 16.76 17.93
N VAL A 121 -4.44 17.71 17.07
CA VAL A 121 -5.38 18.42 16.21
C VAL A 121 -5.82 17.50 15.08
N LEU A 122 -4.87 16.77 14.49
CA LEU A 122 -5.13 15.77 13.46
C LEU A 122 -6.14 14.71 13.92
N ARG A 123 -5.97 14.09 15.08
CA ARG A 123 -6.91 13.08 15.59
C ARG A 123 -8.33 13.62 15.72
N LYS A 124 -8.49 14.85 16.21
CA LYS A 124 -9.81 15.49 16.31
C LYS A 124 -10.39 15.71 14.91
N ALA A 125 -9.59 16.29 14.02
CA ALA A 125 -9.98 16.57 12.64
C ALA A 125 -10.39 15.30 11.88
N LEU A 126 -9.66 14.19 12.05
CA LEU A 126 -9.99 12.91 11.42
C LEU A 126 -11.26 12.26 12.00
N ALA A 127 -11.46 12.34 13.33
CA ALA A 127 -12.67 11.83 13.96
C ALA A 127 -13.91 12.61 13.48
N ASP A 128 -13.77 13.94 13.35
CA ASP A 128 -14.80 14.81 12.82
C ASP A 128 -15.04 14.50 11.32
N LEU A 129 -14.00 14.36 10.51
CA LEU A 129 -14.09 14.00 9.08
C LEU A 129 -14.83 12.68 8.90
N SER A 130 -14.42 11.65 9.65
CA SER A 130 -15.02 10.31 9.59
C SER A 130 -16.51 10.31 9.96
N SER A 131 -16.88 11.10 10.96
CA SER A 131 -18.26 11.17 11.46
C SER A 131 -19.19 11.97 10.54
N HIS A 132 -18.69 13.04 9.92
CA HIS A 132 -19.51 13.92 9.07
C HIS A 132 -19.61 13.41 7.63
N SER A 133 -18.50 12.96 7.04
CA SER A 133 -18.46 12.52 5.63
C SER A 133 -18.94 11.08 5.43
N GLY A 134 -18.95 10.25 6.49
CA GLY A 134 -19.11 8.81 6.36
C GLY A 134 -17.94 8.12 5.63
N LEU A 135 -16.90 8.86 5.25
CA LEU A 135 -15.69 8.38 4.61
C LEU A 135 -14.63 8.16 5.69
N ALA A 136 -14.54 6.91 6.15
CA ALA A 136 -13.46 6.49 7.04
C ALA A 136 -12.89 5.18 6.49
N PRO A 137 -11.67 5.20 5.91
CA PRO A 137 -11.06 3.96 5.43
C PRO A 137 -10.80 2.95 6.56
N PHE A 138 -10.73 3.45 7.80
CA PHE A 138 -10.57 2.68 9.03
C PHE A 138 -11.30 3.35 10.19
N TRP A 139 -11.62 2.57 11.20
CA TRP A 139 -12.29 3.06 12.41
C TRP A 139 -11.31 3.81 13.31
N ILE A 140 -11.71 5.00 13.77
CA ILE A 140 -10.95 5.81 14.73
C ILE A 140 -11.56 5.61 16.13
N PRO A 141 -10.91 4.86 17.03
CA PRO A 141 -11.38 4.58 18.36
C PRO A 141 -11.36 5.85 19.23
N PRO A 142 -12.19 5.88 20.29
CA PRO A 142 -12.04 6.84 21.37
C PRO A 142 -10.62 6.79 21.95
N ARG A 143 -10.11 7.91 22.48
CA ARG A 143 -8.72 8.03 22.99
C ARG A 143 -8.33 6.94 24.01
N ARG A 144 -9.29 6.38 24.74
CA ARG A 144 -9.05 5.35 25.76
C ARG A 144 -8.71 3.97 25.19
N GLU A 145 -8.95 3.77 23.89
CA GLU A 145 -8.81 2.50 23.18
C GLU A 145 -7.70 2.55 22.12
N ALA A 146 -7.04 3.70 21.95
CA ALA A 146 -5.88 3.85 21.09
C ALA A 146 -4.59 3.87 21.90
N HIS A 147 -3.56 3.22 21.38
CA HIS A 147 -2.21 3.37 21.91
C HIS A 147 -1.63 4.67 21.33
N ILE A 148 -1.14 5.54 22.21
CA ILE A 148 -0.45 6.77 21.81
C ILE A 148 0.96 6.67 22.38
N GLU A 149 1.95 6.64 21.50
CA GLU A 149 3.35 6.62 21.89
C GLU A 149 3.83 8.07 22.07
N PRO A 150 4.10 8.53 23.31
CA PRO A 150 4.37 9.95 23.57
C PRO A 150 5.70 10.45 23.00
N GLU A 151 6.66 9.55 22.78
CA GLU A 151 8.01 9.88 22.31
C GLU A 151 8.09 10.05 20.79
N THR A 152 7.21 9.38 20.04
CA THR A 152 7.21 9.35 18.57
C THR A 152 6.07 10.16 17.95
N ASP A 153 5.14 10.67 18.76
CA ASP A 153 3.89 11.32 18.31
C ASP A 153 3.09 10.45 17.31
N ILE A 154 3.11 9.13 17.53
CA ILE A 154 2.35 8.13 16.75
C ILE A 154 1.12 7.68 17.55
N MET A 155 -0.02 7.66 16.89
CA MET A 155 -1.22 6.98 17.31
C MET A 155 -1.32 5.64 16.57
N GLU A 156 -1.54 4.58 17.33
CA GLU A 156 -1.61 3.19 16.87
C GLU A 156 -2.92 2.56 17.32
N TYR A 157 -3.49 1.73 16.44
CA TYR A 157 -4.57 0.83 16.78
C TYR A 157 -4.30 -0.54 16.18
N TRP A 158 -4.57 -1.57 17.00
CA TRP A 158 -4.45 -2.96 16.63
C TRP A 158 -5.68 -3.72 17.11
N ALA A 159 -6.52 -4.16 16.18
CA ALA A 159 -7.80 -4.80 16.50
C ALA A 159 -7.64 -6.07 17.35
N ALA A 160 -6.50 -6.77 17.22
CA ALA A 160 -6.24 -8.01 17.95
C ALA A 160 -5.96 -7.81 19.47
N GLU A 161 -5.64 -6.60 19.91
CA GLU A 161 -5.41 -6.28 21.33
C GLU A 161 -6.70 -5.89 22.07
N GLY A 162 -7.77 -5.54 21.34
CA GLY A 162 -9.06 -5.15 21.90
C GLY A 162 -9.84 -6.34 22.50
N ASN A 163 -9.85 -6.46 23.83
CA ASN A 163 -10.58 -7.50 24.59
C ASN A 163 -12.10 -7.60 24.30
N ALA A 164 -12.74 -6.55 23.75
CA ALA A 164 -14.19 -6.54 23.55
C ALA A 164 -14.66 -7.35 22.32
N ASN A 165 -13.79 -7.60 21.33
CA ASN A 165 -14.19 -8.13 20.01
C ASN A 165 -13.47 -9.42 19.57
N GLN A 166 -12.73 -10.10 20.45
CA GLN A 166 -12.00 -11.34 20.09
C GLN A 166 -12.89 -12.42 19.47
N HIS A 167 -14.18 -12.47 19.83
CA HIS A 167 -15.14 -13.42 19.24
C HIS A 167 -15.55 -13.09 17.80
N ILE A 168 -15.39 -11.84 17.36
CA ILE A 168 -15.75 -11.30 16.04
C ILE A 168 -14.51 -11.17 15.13
N LEU A 169 -13.31 -11.31 15.70
CA LEU A 169 -12.06 -11.13 14.98
C LEU A 169 -11.88 -12.17 13.86
N ASP A 170 -11.75 -11.68 12.63
CA ASP A 170 -11.39 -12.43 11.43
C ASP A 170 -10.39 -11.62 10.59
N ALA A 171 -9.91 -12.16 9.47
CA ALA A 171 -8.94 -11.46 8.64
C ALA A 171 -9.43 -10.07 8.19
N ALA A 172 -10.72 -9.96 7.86
CA ALA A 172 -11.39 -8.76 7.38
C ALA A 172 -11.49 -7.64 8.44
N ASN A 173 -11.55 -8.02 9.72
CA ASN A 173 -11.71 -7.11 10.86
C ASN A 173 -10.44 -7.00 11.73
N SER A 174 -9.31 -7.51 11.25
CA SER A 174 -8.02 -7.47 11.94
C SER A 174 -7.18 -6.27 11.50
N ASP A 175 -7.70 -5.07 11.71
CA ASP A 175 -7.02 -3.84 11.32
C ASP A 175 -5.79 -3.57 12.19
N PHE A 176 -4.71 -3.19 11.52
CA PHE A 176 -3.61 -2.42 12.10
C PHE A 176 -3.54 -1.09 11.39
N TRP A 177 -3.50 0.01 12.14
CA TRP A 177 -3.19 1.29 11.51
C TRP A 177 -2.38 2.18 12.43
N GLN A 178 -1.62 3.07 11.80
CA GLN A 178 -0.82 4.09 12.46
C GLN A 178 -1.07 5.45 11.83
N LEU A 179 -0.92 6.48 12.66
CA LEU A 179 -1.05 7.88 12.30
C LEU A 179 0.00 8.69 13.05
N ASP A 180 0.79 9.51 12.37
CA ASP A 180 1.78 10.38 13.02
C ASP A 180 1.35 11.85 13.06
N GLY A 181 2.12 12.67 13.77
CA GLY A 181 1.93 14.12 13.85
C GLY A 181 2.13 14.88 12.52
N GLU A 182 2.73 14.24 11.52
CA GLU A 182 2.96 14.78 10.17
C GLU A 182 1.81 14.46 9.21
N GLY A 183 0.75 13.80 9.67
CA GLY A 183 -0.40 13.46 8.83
C GLY A 183 -0.15 12.27 7.92
N GLN A 184 0.89 11.46 8.19
CA GLN A 184 1.09 10.19 7.52
C GLN A 184 0.17 9.15 8.13
N VAL A 185 -0.44 8.35 7.27
CA VAL A 185 -1.36 7.27 7.64
C VAL A 185 -0.87 5.97 7.07
N TYR A 186 -0.95 4.89 7.85
CA TYR A 186 -0.77 3.51 7.41
C TYR A 186 -1.96 2.68 7.86
N LEU A 187 -2.50 1.85 6.98
CA LEU A 187 -3.50 0.82 7.28
C LEU A 187 -3.03 -0.49 6.69
N GLN A 188 -3.16 -1.56 7.47
CA GLN A 188 -3.07 -2.94 7.02
C GLN A 188 -4.31 -3.71 7.45
N ARG A 189 -4.92 -4.42 6.49
CA ARG A 189 -6.16 -5.17 6.67
C ARG A 189 -6.13 -6.45 5.84
N GLY A 190 -6.54 -7.57 6.42
CA GLY A 190 -6.75 -8.83 5.69
C GLY A 190 -7.92 -8.73 4.73
N TYR A 191 -7.97 -9.61 3.72
CA TYR A 191 -9.03 -9.52 2.73
C TYR A 191 -10.41 -9.87 3.31
N GLN A 192 -11.45 -9.21 2.80
CA GLN A 192 -12.81 -9.38 3.32
C GLN A 192 -13.34 -10.79 3.05
N GLU A 193 -13.01 -11.31 1.86
CA GLU A 193 -13.28 -12.65 1.38
C GLU A 193 -12.56 -13.76 2.16
N ASP A 194 -11.54 -13.44 2.95
CA ASP A 194 -10.83 -14.38 3.84
C ASP A 194 -11.38 -14.36 5.27
N GLY A 195 -12.36 -13.51 5.55
CA GLY A 195 -13.03 -13.42 6.84
C GLY A 195 -13.94 -14.61 7.13
N ARG A 196 -14.69 -14.56 8.24
CA ARG A 196 -15.64 -15.61 8.58
C ARG A 196 -16.85 -15.54 7.64
N GLY A 197 -16.86 -16.39 6.63
CA GLY A 197 -17.90 -16.42 5.60
C GLY A 197 -18.13 -17.80 4.99
N ASN A 198 -18.84 -17.80 3.86
CA ASN A 198 -19.18 -18.98 3.06
C ASN A 198 -18.15 -19.30 1.96
N LEU A 199 -16.97 -18.69 2.04
CA LEU A 199 -15.89 -18.84 1.08
C LEU A 199 -14.71 -19.55 1.71
N GLU A 200 -13.96 -20.28 0.88
CA GLU A 200 -12.66 -20.82 1.27
C GLU A 200 -11.62 -19.69 1.25
N PRO A 201 -10.96 -19.36 2.37
CA PRO A 201 -9.95 -18.30 2.40
C PRO A 201 -8.81 -18.56 1.42
N GLY A 202 -8.24 -17.50 0.85
CA GLY A 202 -7.12 -17.62 -0.09
C GLY A 202 -7.51 -17.98 -1.53
N THR A 203 -8.80 -18.17 -1.84
CA THR A 203 -9.22 -18.69 -3.15
C THR A 203 -9.73 -17.62 -4.12
N ILE A 204 -10.29 -16.53 -3.62
CA ILE A 204 -10.86 -15.46 -4.44
C ILE A 204 -10.21 -14.12 -4.12
N PHE A 205 -10.36 -13.17 -5.04
CA PHE A 205 -10.06 -11.76 -4.82
C PHE A 205 -11.25 -10.92 -5.26
N ASP A 206 -11.79 -10.07 -4.38
CA ASP A 206 -12.98 -9.28 -4.69
C ASP A 206 -12.68 -8.16 -5.70
N LEU A 207 -13.49 -8.08 -6.75
CA LEU A 207 -13.31 -7.17 -7.87
C LEU A 207 -13.51 -5.71 -7.47
N THR A 208 -14.42 -5.39 -6.56
CA THR A 208 -14.86 -4.01 -6.31
C THR A 208 -14.25 -3.39 -5.06
N SER A 209 -13.87 -4.22 -4.07
CA SER A 209 -13.26 -3.77 -2.82
C SER A 209 -12.03 -2.88 -3.00
N PRO A 210 -11.03 -3.20 -3.86
CA PRO A 210 -9.87 -2.33 -4.11
C PRO A 210 -10.25 -0.96 -4.69
N ILE A 211 -11.26 -0.91 -5.56
CA ILE A 211 -11.75 0.32 -6.20
C ILE A 211 -12.29 1.28 -5.15
N ARG A 212 -13.21 0.78 -4.32
CA ARG A 212 -13.85 1.58 -3.27
C ARG A 212 -12.81 2.03 -2.24
N ARG A 213 -11.92 1.13 -1.81
CA ARG A 213 -10.86 1.43 -0.85
C ARG A 213 -9.91 2.51 -1.35
N THR A 214 -9.47 2.43 -2.60
CA THR A 214 -8.58 3.43 -3.20
C THR A 214 -9.24 4.80 -3.25
N ALA A 215 -10.49 4.86 -3.72
CA ALA A 215 -11.24 6.10 -3.79
C ALA A 215 -11.48 6.71 -2.39
N GLU A 216 -11.83 5.88 -1.39
CA GLU A 216 -11.94 6.30 0.02
C GLU A 216 -10.62 6.91 0.52
N PHE A 217 -9.47 6.27 0.26
CA PHE A 217 -8.16 6.77 0.69
C PHE A 217 -7.76 8.08 0.01
N LEU A 218 -8.00 8.22 -1.29
CA LEU A 218 -7.74 9.47 -2.02
C LEU A 218 -8.59 10.62 -1.47
N LEU A 219 -9.91 10.39 -1.32
CA LEU A 219 -10.83 11.37 -0.77
C LEU A 219 -10.48 11.74 0.68
N PHE A 220 -10.12 10.75 1.50
CA PHE A 220 -9.73 10.96 2.89
C PHE A 220 -8.43 11.76 3.01
N ALA A 221 -7.43 11.47 2.17
CA ALA A 221 -6.18 12.24 2.10
C ALA A 221 -6.44 13.69 1.66
N ALA A 222 -7.27 13.90 0.64
CA ALA A 222 -7.65 15.23 0.17
C ALA A 222 -8.42 16.03 1.24
N GLY A 223 -9.41 15.40 1.90
CA GLY A 223 -10.13 16.01 3.02
C GLY A 223 -9.20 16.38 4.18
N THR A 224 -8.24 15.51 4.50
CA THR A 224 -7.22 15.78 5.53
C THR A 224 -6.33 16.96 5.12
N ALA A 225 -5.90 17.03 3.86
CA ALA A 225 -5.11 18.15 3.35
C ALA A 225 -5.89 19.48 3.44
N ARG A 226 -7.19 19.48 3.09
CA ARG A 226 -8.08 20.65 3.24
C ARG A 226 -8.20 21.09 4.69
N LEU A 227 -8.37 20.15 5.62
CA LEU A 227 -8.45 20.44 7.06
C LEU A 227 -7.16 21.09 7.60
N PHE A 228 -6.03 20.81 6.96
CA PHE A 228 -4.74 21.40 7.29
C PHE A 228 -4.46 22.72 6.57
N GLY A 229 -5.45 23.27 5.87
CA GLY A 229 -5.33 24.53 5.14
C GLY A 229 -4.65 24.38 3.77
N GLY A 230 -4.52 23.15 3.25
CA GLY A 230 -4.06 22.90 1.89
C GLY A 230 -5.00 23.45 0.84
N ASP A 231 -4.43 24.08 -0.19
CA ASP A 231 -5.16 24.48 -1.38
C ASP A 231 -5.26 23.30 -2.37
N SER A 232 -5.77 23.54 -3.58
CA SER A 232 -5.89 22.49 -4.60
C SER A 232 -4.55 21.93 -5.07
N LYS A 233 -3.42 22.56 -4.75
CA LYS A 233 -2.07 22.12 -5.15
C LYS A 233 -1.34 21.37 -4.04
N ALA A 234 -1.95 21.21 -2.86
CA ALA A 234 -1.38 20.40 -1.81
C ALA A 234 -1.18 18.96 -2.32
N GLY A 235 0.05 18.45 -2.21
CA GLY A 235 0.42 17.16 -2.77
C GLY A 235 -0.07 16.01 -1.93
N ILE A 236 -0.42 14.91 -2.57
CA ILE A 236 -0.82 13.65 -1.94
C ILE A 236 0.05 12.56 -2.54
N HIS A 237 0.79 11.84 -1.70
CA HIS A 237 1.50 10.63 -2.09
C HIS A 237 0.75 9.45 -1.49
N LEU A 238 0.15 8.59 -2.33
CA LEU A 238 -0.55 7.39 -1.91
C LEU A 238 0.23 6.16 -2.38
N THR A 239 0.38 5.18 -1.49
CA THR A 239 0.98 3.88 -1.78
C THR A 239 0.06 2.78 -1.30
N ALA A 240 0.10 1.63 -1.96
CA ALA A 240 -0.57 0.42 -1.48
C ALA A 240 0.27 -0.82 -1.77
N ARG A 241 0.04 -1.88 -1.00
CA ARG A 241 0.60 -3.20 -1.26
C ARG A 241 -0.49 -4.25 -1.11
N TYR A 242 -0.49 -5.20 -2.02
CA TYR A 242 -1.33 -6.39 -1.95
C TYR A 242 -0.43 -7.62 -1.87
N THR A 243 -0.71 -8.55 -0.96
CA THR A 243 0.07 -9.78 -0.73
C THR A 243 -0.85 -11.00 -0.74
N GLY A 244 -0.28 -12.21 -0.89
CA GLY A 244 -1.08 -13.44 -0.92
C GLY A 244 -2.03 -13.53 -2.12
N LEU A 245 -1.70 -12.85 -3.22
CA LEU A 245 -2.55 -12.82 -4.42
C LEU A 245 -2.49 -14.12 -5.22
N GLU A 246 -1.36 -14.83 -5.20
CA GLU A 246 -1.08 -15.93 -6.12
C GLU A 246 -2.16 -17.02 -6.05
N GLY A 247 -2.72 -17.34 -7.20
CA GLY A 247 -3.71 -18.39 -7.32
C GLY A 247 -5.15 -18.00 -6.97
N ARG A 248 -5.40 -16.78 -6.48
CA ARG A 248 -6.74 -16.24 -6.29
C ARG A 248 -7.44 -15.99 -7.63
N THR A 249 -8.75 -16.20 -7.66
CA THR A 249 -9.61 -15.88 -8.82
C THR A 249 -10.38 -14.58 -8.58
N LEU A 250 -10.35 -13.69 -9.54
CA LEU A 250 -11.10 -12.43 -9.49
C LEU A 250 -12.60 -12.69 -9.58
N LEU A 251 -13.40 -12.17 -8.63
CA LEU A 251 -14.86 -12.32 -8.59
C LEU A 251 -15.53 -11.05 -8.04
N SER A 252 -16.77 -10.78 -8.45
CA SER A 252 -17.61 -9.76 -7.81
C SER A 252 -18.42 -10.39 -6.66
N TRP A 253 -17.79 -10.58 -5.51
CA TRP A 253 -18.41 -11.26 -4.38
C TRP A 253 -19.16 -10.29 -3.46
N THR A 254 -18.57 -9.14 -3.13
CA THR A 254 -19.22 -8.14 -2.27
C THR A 254 -20.44 -7.50 -2.93
N GLN A 255 -20.51 -7.53 -4.27
CA GLN A 255 -21.63 -7.05 -5.07
C GLN A 255 -22.09 -8.13 -6.08
N PRO A 256 -22.81 -9.17 -5.65
CA PRO A 256 -23.17 -10.30 -6.52
C PRO A 256 -24.22 -9.93 -7.58
N LEU A 257 -24.96 -8.84 -7.38
CA LEU A 257 -25.91 -8.30 -8.37
C LEU A 257 -25.23 -7.47 -9.47
N LEU A 258 -23.94 -7.17 -9.32
CA LEU A 258 -23.16 -6.49 -10.33
C LEU A 258 -23.06 -7.44 -11.54
N ARG A 259 -23.82 -7.14 -12.60
CA ARG A 259 -23.91 -7.97 -13.83
C ARG A 259 -22.66 -7.80 -14.71
N ILE A 260 -21.50 -8.11 -14.16
CA ILE A 260 -20.25 -8.17 -14.92
C ILE A 260 -20.03 -9.62 -15.29
N ALA A 261 -20.12 -9.90 -16.58
CA ALA A 261 -19.66 -11.17 -17.10
C ALA A 261 -18.14 -11.19 -17.01
N LEU A 262 -17.60 -11.80 -15.95
CA LEU A 262 -16.22 -12.27 -15.97
C LEU A 262 -16.21 -13.51 -16.85
N GLU A 263 -16.05 -13.31 -18.15
CA GLU A 263 -16.10 -14.36 -19.18
C GLU A 263 -15.03 -15.45 -18.93
N GLN A 264 -13.97 -15.12 -18.17
CA GLN A 264 -12.86 -15.99 -17.83
C GLN A 264 -12.59 -15.96 -16.32
N HIS A 265 -12.10 -17.08 -15.77
CA HIS A 265 -11.60 -17.14 -14.40
C HIS A 265 -10.22 -16.47 -14.36
N HIS A 266 -10.21 -15.15 -14.27
CA HIS A 266 -8.98 -14.36 -14.19
C HIS A 266 -8.23 -14.69 -12.90
N ARG A 267 -7.11 -15.39 -13.02
CA ARG A 267 -6.33 -15.90 -11.88
C ARG A 267 -5.05 -15.09 -11.69
N ALA A 268 -4.76 -14.74 -10.44
CA ALA A 268 -3.51 -14.05 -10.12
C ALA A 268 -2.29 -14.95 -10.32
N ARG A 269 -1.29 -14.45 -11.05
CA ARG A 269 -0.03 -15.17 -11.37
C ARG A 269 1.15 -14.84 -10.48
N THR A 270 1.01 -13.80 -9.66
CA THR A 270 2.05 -13.31 -8.77
C THR A 270 1.48 -13.15 -7.38
N SER A 271 2.30 -13.34 -6.34
CA SER A 271 1.87 -13.25 -4.95
C SER A 271 1.69 -11.84 -4.43
N ARG A 272 2.23 -10.82 -5.12
CA ARG A 272 2.27 -9.45 -4.63
C ARG A 272 2.27 -8.40 -5.74
N VAL A 273 1.75 -7.22 -5.42
CA VAL A 273 1.96 -5.98 -6.17
C VAL A 273 2.14 -4.80 -5.20
N ASP A 274 3.00 -3.86 -5.56
CA ASP A 274 3.14 -2.56 -4.93
C ASP A 274 2.59 -1.49 -5.89
N LEU A 275 1.82 -0.55 -5.36
CA LEU A 275 1.17 0.54 -6.09
C LEU A 275 1.63 1.87 -5.51
N ASP A 276 1.78 2.87 -6.36
CA ASP A 276 2.27 4.20 -6.01
C ASP A 276 1.65 5.25 -6.93
N ILE A 277 1.20 6.37 -6.35
CA ILE A 277 0.78 7.55 -7.11
C ILE A 277 1.08 8.83 -6.32
N VAL A 278 1.59 9.83 -7.03
CA VAL A 278 1.70 11.21 -6.54
C VAL A 278 0.70 12.06 -7.31
N THR A 279 -0.14 12.78 -6.58
CA THR A 279 -1.22 13.61 -7.11
C THR A 279 -1.39 14.87 -6.24
N ASP A 280 -2.43 15.65 -6.48
CA ASP A 280 -2.80 16.79 -5.64
C ASP A 280 -4.29 16.78 -5.31
N VAL A 281 -4.68 17.62 -4.35
CA VAL A 281 -6.05 17.77 -3.89
C VAL A 281 -7.02 18.10 -5.03
N GLY A 282 -6.63 18.99 -5.96
CA GLY A 282 -7.47 19.40 -7.08
C GLY A 282 -7.74 18.27 -8.06
N ALA A 283 -6.74 17.44 -8.34
CA ALA A 283 -6.87 16.27 -9.18
C ALA A 283 -7.78 15.22 -8.54
N VAL A 284 -7.66 14.97 -7.22
CA VAL A 284 -8.58 14.09 -6.49
C VAL A 284 -10.03 14.59 -6.56
N GLU A 285 -10.24 15.90 -6.41
CA GLU A 285 -11.57 16.51 -6.44
C GLU A 285 -12.21 16.52 -7.84
N SER A 286 -11.41 16.60 -8.91
CA SER A 286 -11.89 16.76 -10.27
C SER A 286 -11.86 15.50 -11.14
N ASP A 287 -10.99 14.53 -10.84
CA ASP A 287 -10.75 13.36 -11.70
C ASP A 287 -10.50 12.06 -10.90
N LEU A 288 -11.25 11.86 -9.81
CA LEU A 288 -11.13 10.68 -8.94
C LEU A 288 -11.23 9.35 -9.70
N VAL A 289 -12.05 9.28 -10.75
CA VAL A 289 -12.26 8.07 -11.55
C VAL A 289 -10.97 7.65 -12.24
N SER A 290 -10.36 8.56 -13.01
CA SER A 290 -9.13 8.30 -13.75
C SER A 290 -7.95 8.01 -12.82
N LEU A 291 -7.85 8.74 -11.70
CA LEU A 291 -6.81 8.50 -10.68
C LEU A 291 -6.95 7.11 -10.05
N THR A 292 -8.17 6.72 -9.68
CA THR A 292 -8.45 5.41 -9.08
C THR A 292 -8.16 4.27 -10.07
N GLU A 293 -8.57 4.43 -11.32
CA GLU A 293 -8.29 3.46 -12.38
C GLU A 293 -6.78 3.31 -12.57
N THR A 294 -6.07 4.42 -12.83
CA THR A 294 -4.62 4.44 -13.06
C THR A 294 -3.84 3.78 -11.93
N PHE A 295 -4.21 4.08 -10.68
CA PHE A 295 -3.56 3.48 -9.51
C PHE A 295 -3.74 1.97 -9.43
N LEU A 296 -4.89 1.44 -9.87
CA LEU A 296 -5.25 0.03 -9.73
C LEU A 296 -4.93 -0.84 -10.94
N VAL A 297 -4.62 -0.26 -12.11
CA VAL A 297 -4.23 -1.03 -13.32
C VAL A 297 -3.17 -2.11 -12.99
N PRO A 298 -2.05 -1.81 -12.30
CA PRO A 298 -1.02 -2.82 -12.03
C PRO A 298 -1.49 -3.99 -11.15
N LEU A 299 -2.52 -3.77 -10.30
CA LEU A 299 -3.13 -4.83 -9.50
C LEU A 299 -3.96 -5.76 -10.36
N TYR A 300 -4.86 -5.20 -11.17
CA TYR A 300 -5.77 -5.98 -11.99
C TYR A 300 -5.05 -6.74 -13.11
N GLU A 301 -3.96 -6.20 -13.65
CA GLU A 301 -3.09 -6.91 -14.61
C GLU A 301 -2.51 -8.21 -14.04
N ARG A 302 -2.42 -8.38 -12.71
CA ARG A 302 -1.96 -9.64 -12.09
C ARG A 302 -2.92 -10.80 -12.36
N PHE A 303 -4.19 -10.52 -12.63
CA PHE A 303 -5.25 -11.50 -12.84
C PHE A 303 -5.42 -11.79 -14.34
N ASP A 304 -4.47 -12.54 -14.91
CA ASP A 304 -4.41 -12.89 -16.34
C ASP A 304 -4.59 -11.67 -17.28
N GLY A 305 -4.00 -10.52 -16.92
CA GLY A 305 -4.09 -9.30 -17.72
C GLY A 305 -5.49 -8.67 -17.75
N TYR A 306 -6.32 -8.90 -16.73
CA TYR A 306 -7.65 -8.30 -16.63
C TYR A 306 -7.58 -6.78 -16.78
N ARG A 307 -8.39 -6.24 -17.69
CA ARG A 307 -8.50 -4.81 -17.95
C ARG A 307 -9.62 -4.23 -17.12
N LEU A 308 -9.26 -3.36 -16.17
CA LEU A 308 -10.21 -2.68 -15.31
C LEU A 308 -11.09 -1.73 -16.16
N PRO A 309 -12.42 -1.92 -16.23
CA PRO A 309 -13.28 -1.02 -17.00
C PRO A 309 -13.49 0.31 -16.27
N THR A 310 -13.27 1.44 -16.95
CA THR A 310 -13.54 2.79 -16.40
C THR A 310 -14.98 2.94 -15.88
N ASP A 311 -15.96 2.38 -16.59
CA ASP A 311 -17.38 2.45 -16.17
C ASP A 311 -17.64 1.72 -14.85
N LEU A 312 -16.90 0.64 -14.58
CA LEU A 312 -16.96 -0.05 -13.30
C LEU A 312 -16.41 0.86 -12.19
N VAL A 313 -15.26 1.48 -12.42
CA VAL A 313 -14.64 2.42 -11.47
C VAL A 313 -15.59 3.57 -11.14
N ALA A 314 -16.16 4.19 -12.18
CA ALA A 314 -17.13 5.27 -12.03
C ALA A 314 -18.40 4.84 -11.28
N ALA A 315 -18.90 3.62 -11.51
CA ALA A 315 -20.06 3.09 -10.79
C ALA A 315 -19.77 2.91 -9.30
N GLN A 316 -18.63 2.30 -8.95
CA GLN A 316 -18.25 2.08 -7.55
C GLN A 316 -18.02 3.39 -6.79
N ILE A 317 -17.40 4.39 -7.43
CA ILE A 317 -17.19 5.71 -6.83
C ILE A 317 -18.52 6.42 -6.56
N ARG A 318 -19.50 6.30 -7.47
CA ARG A 318 -20.82 6.94 -7.31
C ARG A 318 -21.61 6.39 -6.12
N GLU A 319 -21.37 5.13 -5.76
CA GLU A 319 -21.99 4.47 -4.61
C GLU A 319 -21.30 4.76 -3.28
N LEU A 320 -20.16 5.47 -3.27
CA LEU A 320 -19.55 5.91 -2.03
C LEU A 320 -20.48 6.88 -1.29
N PRO A 321 -20.46 6.87 0.06
CA PRO A 321 -21.23 7.82 0.85
C PRO A 321 -20.85 9.26 0.46
N ASN A 322 -21.76 9.96 -0.20
CA ASN A 322 -21.65 11.39 -0.52
C ASN A 322 -22.68 12.14 0.33
N ARG A 323 -22.32 12.68 1.50
CA ARG A 323 -23.06 13.79 2.13
C ARG A 323 -22.14 14.70 2.91
#